data_AF-A0A816JKH4-F1
#
_entry.id   AF-A0A816JKH4-F1
#
_cell.length_a   1.000
_cell.length_b   1.000
_cell.length_c   1.000
_cell.angle_alpha   90.00
_cell.angle_beta   90.00
_cell.angle_gamma   90.00
#
_symmetry.space_group_name_H-M   'P 1'
#
loop_
_entity.id
_entity.type
_entity.pdbx_description
1 polymer ?
#
loop_
_entity_poly.entity_id
_entity_poly.type
_entity_poly.pdbx_seq_one_letter_code
_entity_poly.pdbx_strand_id
1 'polypeptide(L)' 'MPHDIADVTINPPKTRRPSGRPKDKRIPSTGEVHAPKKPKVVPNKCGCCGGTSHNRTRFVVPI' A
#
# COMPACT_ATOMS: atom_id res chain seq x y z
N MET A 1 -18.19 30.48 -21.00
CA MET A 1 -17.43 29.62 -20.06
C MET A 1 -16.50 30.53 -19.29
N PRO A 2 -16.47 30.52 -17.94
CA PRO A 2 -15.52 31.34 -17.19
C PRO A 2 -14.10 30.91 -17.56
N HIS A 3 -13.29 31.84 -18.08
CA HIS A 3 -11.91 31.58 -18.51
C HIS A 3 -11.00 31.22 -17.32
N ASP A 4 -11.41 31.56 -16.09
CA ASP A 4 -10.60 31.43 -14.88
C ASP A 4 -10.44 29.99 -14.36
N ILE A 5 -11.17 29.02 -14.94
CA ILE A 5 -11.06 27.60 -14.56
C ILE A 5 -10.02 26.87 -15.42
N ALA A 6 -9.70 27.39 -16.61
CA ALA A 6 -8.80 26.73 -17.56
C ALA A 6 -7.32 26.78 -17.14
N ASP A 7 -6.91 27.79 -16.36
CA ASP A 7 -5.52 28.04 -15.99
C ASP A 7 -5.13 27.59 -14.56
N VAL A 8 -6.02 26.89 -13.84
CA VAL A 8 -5.68 26.39 -12.51
C VAL A 8 -4.76 25.17 -12.64
N THR A 9 -3.45 25.38 -12.45
CA THR A 9 -2.47 24.29 -12.36
C THR A 9 -2.67 23.52 -11.05
N ILE A 10 -3.50 22.48 -11.09
CA ILE A 10 -3.71 21.57 -9.96
C ILE A 10 -2.58 20.54 -9.94
N ASN A 11 -1.62 20.76 -9.04
CA ASN A 11 -0.59 19.76 -8.78
C ASN A 11 -1.20 18.55 -8.04
N PRO A 12 -0.82 17.31 -8.38
CA PRO A 12 -1.24 16.16 -7.61
C PRO A 12 -0.70 16.25 -6.17
N PRO A 13 -1.43 15.70 -5.19
CA PRO A 13 -0.98 15.70 -3.81
C PRO A 13 0.37 14.99 -3.70
N LYS A 14 1.32 15.62 -2.97
CA LYS A 14 2.63 15.04 -2.67
C LYS A 14 2.55 13.80 -1.75
N THR A 15 1.37 13.51 -1.22
CA THR A 15 1.14 12.38 -0.31
C THR A 15 0.85 11.10 -1.09
N ARG A 16 1.36 9.98 -0.60
CA ARG A 16 1.05 8.67 -1.17
C ARG A 16 -0.38 8.26 -0.79
N ARG A 17 -1.11 7.69 -1.74
CA ARG A 17 -2.41 7.04 -1.43
C ARG A 17 -2.21 5.99 -0.33
N PRO A 18 -3.01 5.99 0.74
CA PRO A 18 -2.94 4.94 1.74
C PRO A 18 -3.23 3.59 1.09
N SER A 19 -2.59 2.52 1.59
CA SER A 19 -3.01 1.17 1.23
C SER A 19 -4.49 1.02 1.60
N GLY A 20 -5.31 0.45 0.70
CA GLY A 20 -6.77 0.36 0.86
C GLY A 20 -7.22 -0.47 2.07
N ARG A 21 -8.05 -1.51 1.85
CA ARG A 21 -8.63 -2.27 2.96
C ARG A 21 -7.54 -2.94 3.83
N PRO A 22 -7.54 -2.76 5.16
CA PRO A 22 -6.64 -3.47 6.05
C PRO A 22 -6.85 -4.99 5.96
N LYS A 23 -5.77 -5.73 5.67
CA LYS A 23 -5.82 -7.20 5.52
C LYS A 23 -6.07 -7.93 6.85
N ASP A 24 -5.59 -7.36 7.95
CA ASP A 24 -5.61 -8.02 9.26
C ASP A 24 -6.98 -7.94 9.97
N LYS A 25 -7.87 -7.03 9.56
CA LYS A 25 -9.22 -6.86 10.13
C LYS A 25 -10.32 -7.56 9.31
N ARG A 26 -9.96 -8.56 8.50
CA ARG A 26 -10.94 -9.28 7.69
C ARG A 26 -11.68 -10.29 8.57
N ILE A 27 -13.01 -10.23 8.56
CA ILE A 27 -13.86 -11.25 9.17
C ILE A 27 -13.92 -12.46 8.21
N PRO A 28 -13.58 -13.68 8.65
CA PRO A 28 -13.69 -14.88 7.84
C PRO A 28 -15.15 -15.31 7.65
N SER A 29 -15.43 -16.01 6.55
CA SER A 29 -16.75 -16.62 6.33
C SER A 29 -16.87 -17.95 7.09
N THR A 30 -18.10 -18.42 7.33
CA THR A 30 -18.35 -19.74 7.90
C THR A 30 -17.69 -20.83 7.05
N GLY A 31 -16.88 -21.67 7.68
CA GLY A 31 -16.12 -22.75 7.01
C GLY A 31 -14.75 -22.35 6.47
N GLU A 32 -14.31 -21.10 6.61
CA GLU A 32 -12.99 -20.66 6.14
C GLU A 32 -11.88 -21.12 7.09
N VAL A 33 -11.11 -22.14 6.69
CA VAL A 33 -9.98 -22.67 7.48
C VAL A 33 -8.69 -21.93 7.09
N HIS A 34 -8.06 -21.27 8.06
CA HIS A 34 -6.76 -20.65 7.87
C HIS A 34 -5.65 -21.70 7.94
N ALA A 35 -5.02 -22.00 6.80
CA ALA A 35 -3.83 -22.87 6.80
C ALA A 35 -2.67 -22.20 7.57
N PRO A 36 -1.87 -22.98 8.31
CA PRO A 36 -0.69 -22.45 8.99
C PRO A 36 0.30 -21.88 7.96
N LYS A 37 0.72 -20.62 8.20
CA LYS A 37 1.70 -19.95 7.32
C LYS A 37 3.06 -20.63 7.49
N LYS A 38 3.55 -21.25 6.42
CA LYS A 38 4.93 -21.76 6.37
C LYS A 38 5.92 -20.58 6.35
N PRO A 39 7.02 -20.63 7.13
CA PRO A 39 8.05 -19.62 7.04
C PRO A 39 8.67 -19.64 5.64
N LYS A 40 8.89 -18.44 5.06
CA LYS A 40 9.55 -18.32 3.76
C LYS A 40 11.06 -18.50 3.96
N VAL A 41 11.68 -19.36 3.14
CA VAL A 41 13.14 -19.55 3.11
C VAL A 41 13.85 -18.28 2.65
N VAL A 42 13.26 -17.57 1.68
CA VAL A 42 13.81 -16.30 1.16
C VAL A 42 12.95 -15.13 1.67
N PRO A 43 13.54 -14.15 2.38
CA PRO A 43 12.84 -12.93 2.78
C PRO A 43 12.37 -12.12 1.56
N ASN A 44 11.15 -11.59 1.60
CA ASN A 44 10.68 -10.71 0.54
C ASN A 44 11.42 -9.38 0.61
N LYS A 45 11.89 -8.89 -0.53
CA LYS A 45 12.47 -7.55 -0.65
C LYS A 45 11.38 -6.51 -0.92
N CYS A 46 11.60 -5.30 -0.42
CA CYS A 46 10.77 -4.15 -0.71
C CYS A 46 10.93 -3.79 -2.20
N GLY A 47 9.82 -3.75 -2.94
CA GLY A 47 9.85 -3.34 -4.35
C GLY A 47 10.18 -1.86 -4.58
N CYS A 48 10.35 -1.05 -3.53
CA CYS A 48 10.78 0.34 -3.64
C CYS A 48 12.26 0.56 -3.30
N CYS A 49 12.78 -0.02 -2.21
CA CYS A 49 14.18 0.18 -1.78
C CYS A 49 15.04 -1.08 -1.78
N GLY A 50 14.49 -2.25 -2.10
CA GLY A 50 15.21 -3.53 -2.09
C GLY A 50 15.50 -4.13 -0.71
N GLY A 51 15.24 -3.41 0.39
CA GLY A 51 15.45 -3.90 1.76
C GLY A 51 14.50 -5.04 2.16
N THR A 52 14.88 -5.84 3.15
CA THR A 52 14.12 -7.03 3.60
C THR A 52 13.28 -6.80 4.85
N SER A 53 13.49 -5.67 5.55
CA SER A 53 12.81 -5.36 6.82
C SER A 53 11.33 -5.00 6.66
N HIS A 54 10.94 -4.54 5.48
CA HIS A 54 9.59 -4.08 5.19
C HIS A 54 9.19 -4.42 3.75
N ASN A 55 7.88 -4.45 3.52
CA ASN A 55 7.33 -4.62 2.18
C ASN A 55 6.99 -3.27 1.55
N ARG A 56 6.67 -3.24 0.26
CA ARG A 56 6.32 -2.00 -0.47
C ARG A 56 5.23 -1.17 0.22
N THR A 57 4.24 -1.82 0.83
CA THR A 57 3.16 -1.17 1.59
C THR A 57 3.63 -0.49 2.87
N ARG A 58 4.62 -1.07 3.56
CA ARG A 58 5.24 -0.52 4.79
C ARG A 58 6.47 0.34 4.51
N PHE A 59 6.80 0.56 3.24
CA PHE A 59 7.88 1.47 2.89
C PHE A 59 7.47 2.90 3.26
N VAL A 60 8.27 3.52 4.12
CA VAL A 60 8.14 4.93 4.48
C VAL A 60 9.16 5.66 3.62
N VAL A 61 8.69 6.35 2.58
CA VAL A 61 9.51 7.34 1.86
C VAL A 61 9.40 8.64 2.68
N PRO A 62 10.48 9.38 2.93
CA PRO A 62 10.33 10.79 3.30
C PRO A 62 9.62 11.50 2.14
N ILE A 63 8.56 12.26 2.47
CA ILE A 63 7.86 13.17 1.55
C ILE A 63 8.65 14.48 1.52
#